data_AF-A0A2E9M3I3-F1
#
_entry.id   AF-A0A2E9M3I3-F1
#
_cell.length_a   1.000
_cell.length_b   1.000
_cell.length_c   1.000
_cell.angle_alpha   90.00
_cell.angle_beta   90.00
_cell.angle_gamma   90.00
#
_symmetry.space_group_name_H-M   'P 1'
#
loop_
_entity.id
_entity.type
_entity.pdbx_description
1 polymer ?
#
loop_
_entity_poly.entity_id
_entity_poly.type
_entity_poly.pdbx_seq_one_letter_code
_entity_poly.pdbx_strand_id
1 'polypeptide(L)'
;MRAITAFTSVGVFIFVLILLQEVNSHSMWDETILVNSPTTLEFADAIFNEWAFATIVLGTLLAMAMIGASYLVRDERLINLVWDIRGEVTDNLENIGTFKKITQVSEQKEEE
;
A
#
# COMPACT_ATOMS: atom_id res chain seq x y z
N MET A 1 8.98 -28.76 24.47
CA MET A 1 8.43 -27.77 23.51
C MET A 1 9.44 -27.33 22.46
N ARG A 2 10.64 -26.83 22.82
CA ARG A 2 11.64 -26.32 21.85
C ARG A 2 12.05 -27.30 20.74
N ALA A 3 12.17 -28.59 21.04
CA ALA A 3 12.53 -29.62 20.06
C ALA A 3 11.44 -29.82 18.98
N ILE A 4 10.17 -29.74 19.37
CA ILE A 4 9.02 -29.86 18.45
C ILE A 4 8.98 -28.63 17.54
N THR A 5 9.17 -27.43 18.10
CA THR A 5 9.24 -26.18 17.32
C THR A 5 10.39 -26.21 16.31
N ALA A 6 11.57 -26.67 16.73
CA ALA A 6 12.73 -26.79 15.84
C ALA A 6 12.47 -27.79 14.70
N PHE A 7 11.87 -28.94 15.01
CA PHE A 7 11.52 -29.95 14.01
C PHE A 7 10.50 -29.41 12.99
N THR A 8 9.45 -28.71 13.45
CA THR A 8 8.48 -28.08 12.56
C THR A 8 9.13 -27.01 11.67
N SER A 9 10.02 -26.17 12.20
CA SER A 9 10.70 -25.15 11.40
C SER A 9 11.59 -25.76 10.31
N VAL A 10 12.30 -26.85 10.62
CA VAL A 10 13.14 -27.56 9.65
C VAL A 10 12.27 -28.26 8.61
N GLY A 11 11.16 -28.87 9.03
CA GLY A 11 10.21 -29.50 8.12
C GLY A 11 9.59 -28.51 7.12
N VAL A 12 9.16 -27.33 7.60
CA VAL A 12 8.64 -26.26 6.71
C VAL A 12 9.73 -25.76 5.76
N PHE A 13 10.96 -25.61 6.24
CA PHE A 13 12.08 -25.19 5.39
C PHE A 13 12.35 -26.20 4.26
N ILE A 14 12.40 -27.49 4.59
CA ILE A 14 12.57 -28.56 3.59
C ILE A 14 11.38 -28.60 2.63
N PHE A 15 10.16 -28.43 3.14
CA PHE A 15 8.96 -28.42 2.31
C PHE A 15 8.97 -27.27 1.30
N VAL A 16 9.38 -26.07 1.71
CA VAL A 16 9.55 -24.93 0.79
C VAL A 16 10.60 -25.21 -0.27
N LEU A 17 11.73 -25.85 0.09
CA LEU A 17 12.75 -26.23 -0.89
C LEU A 17 12.23 -27.25 -1.91
N ILE A 18 11.43 -28.23 -1.48
CA ILE A 18 10.79 -29.19 -2.37
C ILE A 18 9.81 -28.48 -3.31
N LEU A 19 8.98 -27.58 -2.79
CA LEU A 19 8.07 -26.80 -3.64
C LEU A 19 8.83 -25.96 -4.66
N LEU A 20 9.92 -25.31 -4.25
CA LEU A 20 10.76 -24.56 -5.17
C LEU A 20 11.39 -25.46 -6.23
N GLN A 21 11.86 -26.65 -5.87
CA GLN A 21 12.41 -27.62 -6.82
C GLN A 21 11.36 -28.04 -7.85
N GLU A 22 10.16 -28.42 -7.40
CA GLU A 22 9.08 -28.83 -8.29
C GLU A 22 8.67 -27.70 -9.24
N VAL A 23 8.50 -26.47 -8.73
CA VAL A 23 8.17 -25.31 -9.57
C VAL A 23 9.26 -25.02 -10.61
N ASN A 24 10.54 -25.10 -10.24
CA ASN A 24 11.65 -24.86 -11.17
C ASN A 24 11.88 -26.02 -12.14
N SER A 25 11.48 -27.24 -11.78
CA SER A 25 11.59 -28.41 -12.67
C SER A 25 10.50 -28.44 -13.76
N HIS A 26 9.50 -27.55 -13.68
CA HIS A 26 8.44 -27.50 -14.66
C HIS A 26 8.99 -27.13 -16.05
N SER A 27 8.60 -27.88 -17.07
CA SER A 27 9.03 -27.72 -18.47
C SER A 27 8.71 -26.35 -19.10
N MET A 28 8.03 -25.45 -18.37
CA MET A 28 7.73 -24.09 -18.83
C MET A 28 8.94 -23.16 -18.66
N TRP A 29 9.88 -23.51 -17.78
CA TRP A 29 11.12 -22.78 -17.52
C TRP A 29 12.31 -23.34 -18.32
N ASP A 30 12.10 -24.37 -19.14
CA ASP A 30 13.15 -24.99 -19.96
C ASP A 30 13.57 -24.01 -21.08
N GLU A 31 14.86 -23.68 -21.15
CA GLU A 31 15.41 -22.77 -22.16
C GLU A 31 15.31 -23.33 -23.60
N THR A 32 15.02 -24.62 -23.76
CA THR A 32 14.81 -25.23 -25.08
C THR A 32 13.49 -24.79 -25.76
N ILE A 33 12.61 -24.08 -25.07
CA ILE A 33 11.35 -23.52 -25.60
C ILE A 33 11.61 -22.38 -26.63
N LEU A 34 12.85 -21.92 -26.85
CA LEU A 34 13.11 -20.86 -27.85
C LEU A 34 12.70 -21.19 -29.29
N VAL A 35 12.51 -22.47 -29.64
CA VAL A 35 12.04 -22.87 -30.99
C VAL A 35 10.52 -22.69 -31.14
N ASN A 36 9.79 -22.57 -30.03
CA ASN A 36 8.31 -22.57 -30.01
C ASN A 36 7.73 -21.48 -29.08
N SER A 37 8.49 -20.42 -28.82
CA SER A 37 7.99 -19.25 -28.12
C SER A 37 6.79 -18.68 -28.89
N PRO A 38 5.64 -18.44 -28.22
CA PRO A 38 4.47 -17.93 -28.89
C PRO A 38 4.79 -16.59 -29.52
N THR A 39 4.38 -16.43 -30.77
CA THR A 39 4.41 -15.13 -31.43
C THR A 39 3.56 -14.14 -30.64
N THR A 40 3.80 -12.83 -30.79
CA THR A 40 3.00 -11.80 -30.11
C THR A 40 1.50 -11.97 -30.36
N LEU A 41 1.13 -12.49 -31.55
CA LEU A 41 -0.24 -12.81 -31.91
C LEU A 41 -0.81 -13.98 -31.08
N GLU A 42 -0.09 -15.09 -31.02
CA GLU A 42 -0.50 -16.28 -30.26
C GLU A 42 -0.55 -16.00 -28.76
N PHE A 43 0.37 -15.19 -28.25
CA PHE A 43 0.32 -14.75 -26.85
C PHE A 43 -0.89 -13.87 -26.55
N ALA A 44 -1.24 -12.95 -27.45
CA ALA A 44 -2.43 -12.13 -27.30
C ALA A 44 -3.70 -12.99 -27.34
N ASP A 45 -3.78 -13.96 -28.25
CA ASP A 45 -4.88 -14.91 -28.34
C ASP A 45 -5.02 -15.73 -27.04
N ALA A 46 -3.89 -16.25 -26.52
CA ALA A 46 -3.88 -17.00 -25.27
C ALA A 46 -4.35 -16.13 -24.07
N ILE A 47 -3.89 -14.88 -23.93
CA ILE A 47 -4.26 -14.01 -22.80
C ILE A 47 -5.72 -13.53 -22.87
N PHE A 48 -6.22 -13.23 -24.08
CA PHE A 48 -7.54 -12.62 -24.28
C PHE A 48 -8.66 -13.62 -24.55
N ASN A 49 -8.37 -14.82 -25.05
CA ASN A 49 -9.37 -15.86 -25.30
C ASN A 49 -9.22 -17.04 -24.34
N GLU A 50 -8.09 -17.75 -24.34
CA GLU A 50 -7.94 -18.98 -23.54
C GLU A 50 -7.89 -18.71 -22.02
N TRP A 51 -7.11 -17.71 -21.62
CA TRP A 51 -6.89 -17.31 -20.22
C TRP A 51 -7.68 -16.07 -19.82
N ALA A 52 -8.66 -15.66 -20.63
CA ALA A 52 -9.43 -14.43 -20.46
C ALA A 52 -9.95 -14.23 -19.03
N PHE A 53 -10.50 -15.28 -18.44
CA PHE A 53 -11.06 -15.24 -17.10
C PHE A 53 -9.98 -14.96 -16.04
N ALA A 54 -8.82 -15.63 -16.13
CA ALA A 54 -7.70 -15.40 -15.23
C ALA A 54 -7.14 -13.97 -15.38
N THR A 55 -7.06 -13.46 -16.61
CA THR A 55 -6.62 -12.09 -16.91
C THR A 55 -7.57 -11.06 -16.29
N ILE A 56 -8.89 -11.27 -16.36
CA ILE A 56 -9.89 -10.40 -15.71
C ILE A 56 -9.71 -10.40 -14.19
N VAL A 57 -9.61 -11.59 -13.57
CA VAL A 57 -9.40 -11.70 -12.12
C VAL A 57 -8.12 -10.98 -11.70
N LEU A 58 -7.02 -11.18 -12.41
CA LEU A 58 -5.76 -10.50 -12.15
C LEU A 58 -5.89 -8.97 -12.28
N GLY A 59 -6.58 -8.49 -13.33
CA GLY A 59 -6.86 -7.06 -13.50
C GLY A 59 -7.68 -6.47 -12.36
N THR A 60 -8.70 -7.18 -11.87
CA THR A 60 -9.49 -6.72 -10.72
C THR A 60 -8.69 -6.69 -9.42
N LEU A 61 -7.84 -7.68 -9.18
CA LEU A 61 -6.93 -7.70 -8.03
C LEU A 61 -5.93 -6.55 -8.10
N LEU A 62 -5.38 -6.28 -9.29
CA LEU A 62 -4.47 -5.17 -9.51
C LEU A 62 -5.17 -3.82 -9.27
N ALA A 63 -6.42 -3.67 -9.74
CA ALA A 63 -7.22 -2.47 -9.51
C ALA A 63 -7.52 -2.26 -8.01
N MET A 64 -7.89 -3.32 -7.28
CA MET A 64 -8.10 -3.27 -5.84
C MET A 64 -6.82 -2.85 -5.09
N ALA A 65 -5.65 -3.37 -5.53
CA ALA A 65 -4.37 -2.98 -4.97
C ALA A 65 -4.04 -1.49 -5.21
N MET A 66 -4.28 -0.97 -6.42
CA MET A 66 -4.09 0.45 -6.72
C MET A 66 -4.99 1.35 -5.88
N ILE A 67 -6.25 0.96 -5.70
CA ILE A 67 -7.19 1.68 -4.84
C ILE A 67 -6.69 1.68 -3.39
N GLY A 68 -6.29 0.52 -2.87
CA GLY A 68 -5.72 0.39 -1.53
C GLY A 68 -4.50 1.28 -1.31
N ALA A 69 -3.57 1.29 -2.26
CA ALA A 69 -2.38 2.16 -2.21
C ALA A 69 -2.75 3.66 -2.21
N SER A 70 -3.75 4.06 -3.01
CA SER A 70 -4.25 5.45 -3.00
C SER A 70 -4.85 5.85 -1.66
N TYR A 71 -5.55 4.94 -0.98
CA TYR A 71 -6.09 5.19 0.35
C TYR A 71 -5.01 5.34 1.42
N LEU A 72 -3.95 4.53 1.38
CA LEU A 72 -2.81 4.64 2.32
C LEU A 72 -2.16 6.03 2.25
N VAL A 73 -1.87 6.52 1.04
CA VAL A 73 -1.27 7.86 0.83
C VAL A 73 -2.27 8.99 1.14
N ARG A 74 -3.55 8.76 0.93
CA ARG A 74 -4.59 9.77 1.26
C ARG A 74 -4.75 9.93 2.76
N ASP A 75 -4.66 8.84 3.51
CA ASP A 75 -4.81 8.84 4.96
C ASP A 75 -3.71 9.68 5.64
N GLU A 76 -2.44 9.48 5.28
CA GLU A 76 -1.32 10.29 5.78
C GLU A 76 -1.47 11.79 5.44
N ARG A 77 -1.96 12.09 4.22
CA ARG A 77 -2.17 13.49 3.79
C ARG A 77 -3.34 14.13 4.50
N LEU A 78 -4.42 13.41 4.75
CA LEU A 78 -5.59 13.89 5.51
C LEU A 78 -5.21 14.21 6.95
N ILE A 79 -4.41 13.36 7.59
CA ILE A 79 -3.96 13.56 8.97
C ILE A 79 -3.08 14.81 9.08
N ASN A 80 -2.12 14.97 8.17
CA ASN A 80 -1.27 16.16 8.15
C ASN A 80 -2.09 17.43 7.92
N LEU A 81 -3.07 17.38 7.01
CA LEU A 81 -3.93 18.52 6.72
C LEU A 81 -4.81 18.89 7.92
N VAL A 82 -5.37 17.92 8.64
CA VAL A 82 -6.17 18.16 9.84
C VAL A 82 -5.33 18.76 10.97
N TRP A 83 -4.08 18.33 11.10
CA TRP A 83 -3.16 18.89 12.09
C TRP A 83 -2.80 20.34 11.75
N ASP A 84 -2.53 20.63 10.48
CA ASP A 84 -2.26 21.98 9.96
C ASP A 84 -3.45 22.92 10.21
N ILE A 85 -4.67 22.47 9.85
CA ILE A 85 -5.92 23.23 10.07
C ILE A 85 -6.21 23.48 11.57
N ARG A 86 -5.91 22.49 12.42
CA ARG A 86 -6.10 22.65 13.87
C ARG A 86 -5.08 23.62 14.46
N GLY A 87 -3.84 23.58 14.00
CA GLY A 87 -2.79 24.51 14.40
C GLY A 87 -3.17 25.94 14.08
N GLU A 88 -3.49 26.22 12.80
CA GLU A 88 -3.87 27.57 12.36
C GLU A 88 -5.07 28.13 13.14
N VAL A 89 -6.13 27.34 13.36
CA VAL A 89 -7.32 27.83 14.06
C VAL A 89 -7.01 28.15 15.53
N THR A 90 -6.19 27.33 16.19
CA THR A 90 -5.82 27.54 17.59
C THR A 90 -4.95 28.79 17.75
N ASP A 91 -3.98 28.98 16.87
CA ASP A 91 -3.08 30.15 16.87
C ASP A 91 -3.86 31.44 16.59
N ASN A 92 -4.83 31.39 15.66
CA ASN A 92 -5.70 32.53 15.37
C ASN A 92 -6.61 32.89 16.55
N LEU A 93 -7.13 31.90 17.29
CA LEU A 93 -7.96 32.13 18.48
C LEU A 93 -7.14 32.72 19.65
N GLU A 94 -5.90 32.27 19.85
CA GLU A 94 -4.99 32.81 20.86
C GLU A 94 -4.62 34.27 20.55
N ASN A 95 -4.36 34.60 19.29
CA ASN A 95 -4.07 35.97 18.86
C ASN A 95 -5.27 36.91 19.09
N ILE A 96 -6.49 36.47 18.78
CA ILE A 96 -7.71 37.25 19.05
C ILE A 96 -7.94 37.44 20.56
N GLY A 97 -7.71 36.41 21.37
CA GLY A 97 -7.80 36.49 22.83
C GLY A 97 -6.77 37.46 23.43
N THR A 98 -5.55 37.43 22.90
CA THR A 98 -4.46 38.33 23.30
C THR A 98 -4.76 39.78 22.90
N PHE A 99 -5.24 40.00 21.68
CA PHE A 99 -5.67 41.32 21.19
C PHE A 99 -6.78 41.91 22.06
N LYS A 100 -7.84 41.13 22.35
CA LYS A 100 -8.95 41.57 23.21
C LYS A 100 -8.47 41.95 24.62
N LYS A 101 -7.52 41.20 25.18
CA LYS A 101 -6.93 41.50 26.50
C LYS A 101 -6.14 42.80 26.49
N ILE A 102 -5.41 43.08 25.41
CA ILE A 102 -4.66 44.34 25.25
C ILE A 102 -5.63 45.53 25.14
N THR A 103 -6.71 45.41 24.37
CA THR A 103 -7.70 46.48 24.20
C THR A 103 -8.41 46.83 25.51
N GLN A 104 -8.77 45.83 26.33
CA GLN A 104 -9.36 46.09 27.64
C GLN A 104 -8.38 46.71 28.64
N VAL A 105 -7.10 46.33 28.58
CA VAL A 105 -6.06 46.93 29.45
C VAL A 105 -5.76 48.38 29.06
N SER A 106 -5.91 48.75 27.77
CA SER A 106 -5.79 50.15 27.35
C SER A 106 -6.98 51.02 27.79
N GLU A 107 -8.23 50.52 27.75
CA GLU A 107 -9.40 51.26 28.24
C GLU A 107 -9.31 51.54 29.75
N GLN A 108 -8.84 50.56 30.55
CA GLN A 108 -8.70 50.76 32.00
C GLN A 108 -7.59 51.76 32.39
N LYS A 109 -6.68 52.09 31.48
CA LYS A 109 -5.58 53.04 31.75
C LYS A 109 -5.91 54.48 31.34
N GLU A 110 -7.02 54.70 30.62
CA GLU A 110 -7.51 56.05 30.29
C GLU A 110 -8.55 56.57 31.31
N GLU A 111 -9.05 55.72 32.22
CA GLU A 111 -10.00 56.10 33.28
C GLU A 111 -9.35 56.39 34.66
N GLU A 112 -8.02 56.28 34.79
CA GLU A 112 -7.23 56.74 35.97
C GLU A 112 -6.46 58.04 35.67
#